data_AF-A0A1V2NZ38-F1
#
_entry.id   AF-A0A1V2NZ38-F1
#
_cell.length_a   1.000
_cell.length_b   1.000
_cell.length_c   1.000
_cell.angle_alpha   90.00
_cell.angle_beta   90.00
_cell.angle_gamma   90.00
#
_symmetry.space_group_name_H-M   'P 1'
#
loop_
_entity.id
_entity.type
_entity.pdbx_description
1 polymer ?
#
loop_
_entity_poly.entity_id
_entity_poly.type
_entity_poly.pdbx_seq_one_letter_code
_entity_poly.pdbx_strand_id
1 'polypeptide(L)'
;MVAGAPGAGKSTVVPELLRLNEGGLVVMDMDELLDDDGRLLGITIADQAAAPHWPAYNTLWLRITELIRRSGIPVLLLGPLTPSQLPEGRWLHLDCPDDVRRRRLTARGWSETEIADAIHDAAELRMLVPPSVQGDGTPEEAAREILYWVKA
;
A
#
# COMPACT_ATOMS: atom_id res chain seq x y z
N MET A 1 3.57 0.56 8.65
CA MET A 1 3.07 0.89 7.30
C MET A 1 3.88 0.13 6.28
N VAL A 2 3.23 -0.36 5.22
CA VAL A 2 3.90 -0.88 4.03
C VAL A 2 3.55 0.04 2.86
N ALA A 3 4.54 0.82 2.43
CA ALA A 3 4.42 1.65 1.24
C ALA A 3 4.56 0.77 0.00
N GLY A 4 3.85 1.08 -1.07
CA GLY A 4 4.11 0.48 -2.36
C GLY A 4 3.38 1.21 -3.47
N ALA A 5 4.08 1.51 -4.55
CA ALA A 5 3.47 2.10 -5.74
C ALA A 5 2.40 1.16 -6.34
N PRO A 6 1.51 1.66 -7.20
CA PRO A 6 0.65 0.80 -8.01
C PRO A 6 1.44 -0.31 -8.72
N GLY A 7 0.88 -1.52 -8.74
CA GLY A 7 1.54 -2.69 -9.35
C GLY A 7 2.58 -3.42 -8.47
N ALA A 8 2.93 -2.88 -7.30
CA ALA A 8 3.89 -3.51 -6.37
C ALA A 8 3.43 -4.88 -5.82
N GLY A 9 2.11 -5.11 -5.74
CA GLY A 9 1.54 -6.36 -5.22
C GLY A 9 0.83 -6.27 -3.88
N LYS A 10 0.56 -5.04 -3.37
CA LYS A 10 -0.13 -4.78 -2.09
C LYS A 10 -1.40 -5.63 -1.91
N SER A 11 -2.39 -5.46 -2.77
CA SER A 11 -3.66 -6.18 -2.66
C SER A 11 -3.53 -7.70 -2.87
N THR A 12 -2.44 -8.15 -3.51
CA THR A 12 -2.14 -9.58 -3.70
C THR A 12 -1.50 -10.19 -2.46
N VAL A 13 -0.76 -9.41 -1.66
CA VAL A 13 -0.13 -9.89 -0.43
C VAL A 13 -1.09 -9.89 0.77
N VAL A 14 -2.14 -9.06 0.74
CA VAL A 14 -3.13 -8.95 1.84
C VAL A 14 -3.76 -10.30 2.23
N PRO A 15 -4.26 -11.14 1.31
CA PRO A 15 -4.82 -12.45 1.68
C PRO A 15 -3.81 -13.34 2.40
N GLU A 16 -2.54 -13.33 1.98
CA GLU A 16 -1.47 -14.11 2.61
C GLU A 16 -1.08 -13.55 3.98
N LEU A 17 -1.05 -12.22 4.13
CA LEU A 17 -0.85 -11.57 5.41
C LEU A 17 -1.95 -11.98 6.40
N LEU A 18 -3.22 -11.96 5.98
CA LEU A 18 -4.34 -12.38 6.81
C LEU A 18 -4.26 -13.86 7.19
N ARG A 19 -3.91 -14.73 6.24
CA ARG A 19 -3.80 -16.19 6.45
C ARG A 19 -2.66 -16.56 7.40
N LEU A 20 -1.51 -15.88 7.29
CA LEU A 20 -0.30 -16.16 8.07
C LEU A 20 -0.21 -15.37 9.39
N ASN A 21 -1.12 -14.43 9.60
CA ASN A 21 -1.13 -13.60 10.80
C ASN A 21 -1.66 -14.36 12.03
N GLU A 22 -0.74 -14.95 12.78
CA GLU A 22 -1.03 -15.61 14.06
C GLU A 22 -1.11 -14.63 15.24
N GLY A 23 -0.74 -13.35 15.05
CA GLY A 23 -0.45 -12.40 16.12
C GLY A 23 -1.53 -11.35 16.43
N GLY A 24 -2.73 -11.49 15.86
CA GLY A 24 -3.82 -10.52 16.07
C GLY A 24 -3.56 -9.15 15.45
N LEU A 25 -2.69 -9.06 14.44
CA LEU A 25 -2.43 -7.85 13.66
C LEU A 25 -3.66 -7.50 12.82
N VAL A 26 -4.11 -6.26 12.83
CA VAL A 26 -5.11 -5.80 11.86
C VAL A 26 -4.39 -5.36 10.59
N VAL A 27 -4.64 -6.06 9.49
CA VAL A 27 -4.10 -5.77 8.16
C VAL A 27 -5.17 -5.01 7.38
N MET A 28 -4.79 -3.88 6.78
CA MET A 28 -5.68 -3.06 5.96
C MET A 28 -4.94 -2.59 4.71
N ASP A 29 -5.64 -2.52 3.59
CA ASP A 29 -5.16 -1.86 2.36
C ASP A 29 -5.99 -0.60 2.11
N MET A 30 -5.33 0.50 1.76
CA MET A 30 -6.02 1.76 1.50
C MET A 30 -7.10 1.63 0.42
N ASP A 31 -6.92 0.72 -0.53
CA ASP A 31 -7.90 0.55 -1.61
C ASP A 31 -9.20 -0.15 -1.12
N GLU A 32 -9.23 -0.77 0.08
CA GLU A 32 -10.41 -1.50 0.60
C GLU A 32 -11.59 -0.59 0.98
N LEU A 33 -11.38 0.72 1.16
CA LEU A 33 -12.47 1.68 1.38
C LEU A 33 -13.10 2.18 0.08
N LEU A 34 -12.47 1.90 -1.05
CA LEU A 34 -12.93 2.36 -2.36
C LEU A 34 -13.91 1.35 -2.96
N ASP A 35 -14.90 1.85 -3.68
CA ASP A 35 -15.73 1.00 -4.54
C ASP A 35 -14.98 0.60 -5.82
N ASP A 36 -15.62 -0.23 -6.65
CA ASP A 36 -15.05 -0.72 -7.91
C ASP A 36 -14.69 0.41 -8.90
N ASP A 37 -15.28 1.60 -8.74
CA ASP A 37 -15.00 2.80 -9.53
C ASP A 37 -13.89 3.68 -8.90
N GLY A 38 -13.26 3.23 -7.81
CA GLY A 38 -12.21 3.97 -7.12
C GLY A 38 -12.72 5.16 -6.31
N ARG A 39 -13.99 5.13 -5.86
CA ARG A 39 -14.64 6.20 -5.11
C ARG A 39 -14.83 5.83 -3.65
N LEU A 40 -14.77 6.84 -2.78
CA LEU A 40 -15.20 6.77 -1.39
C LEU A 40 -16.48 7.59 -1.22
N LEU A 41 -17.60 6.93 -0.91
CA LEU A 41 -18.89 7.60 -0.68
C LEU A 41 -19.29 8.54 -1.84
N GLY A 42 -19.02 8.11 -3.09
CA GLY A 42 -19.30 8.88 -4.30
C GLY A 42 -18.24 9.93 -4.70
N ILE A 43 -17.17 10.09 -3.91
CA ILE A 43 -16.06 10.98 -4.23
C ILE A 43 -14.95 10.17 -4.90
N THR A 44 -14.54 10.53 -6.12
CA THR A 44 -13.39 9.90 -6.79
C THR A 44 -12.11 10.10 -5.98
N ILE A 45 -11.37 9.02 -5.74
CA ILE A 45 -10.09 9.03 -5.01
C ILE A 45 -8.96 8.40 -5.83
N ALA A 46 -9.20 7.24 -6.46
CA ALA A 46 -8.20 6.54 -7.26
C ALA A 46 -8.06 7.10 -8.69
N ASP A 47 -7.91 8.42 -8.78
CA ASP A 47 -7.69 9.18 -10.02
C ASP A 47 -6.73 10.35 -9.72
N GLN A 48 -5.85 10.70 -10.66
CA GLN A 48 -4.91 11.83 -10.49
C GLN A 48 -5.62 13.17 -10.31
N ALA A 49 -6.78 13.38 -10.94
CA ALA A 49 -7.61 14.56 -10.75
C ALA A 49 -8.14 14.68 -9.31
N ALA A 50 -8.13 13.59 -8.54
CA ALA A 50 -8.51 13.58 -7.13
C ALA A 50 -7.34 13.94 -6.19
N ALA A 51 -6.17 14.31 -6.69
CA ALA A 51 -5.01 14.73 -5.87
C ALA A 51 -5.36 15.75 -4.76
N PRO A 52 -6.23 16.76 -4.98
CA PRO A 52 -6.66 17.67 -3.91
C PRO A 52 -7.40 17.00 -2.74
N HIS A 53 -7.99 15.81 -2.95
CA HIS A 53 -8.71 15.04 -1.93
C HIS A 53 -7.81 14.11 -1.12
N TRP A 54 -6.62 13.76 -1.62
CA TRP A 54 -5.73 12.79 -0.96
C TRP A 54 -5.30 13.21 0.46
N PRO A 55 -5.01 14.49 0.79
CA PRO A 55 -4.71 14.88 2.17
C PRO A 55 -5.86 14.56 3.15
N ALA A 56 -7.10 14.77 2.72
CA ALA A 56 -8.27 14.44 3.53
C ALA A 56 -8.45 12.91 3.66
N TYR A 57 -8.20 12.17 2.58
CA TYR A 57 -8.24 10.72 2.58
C TYR A 57 -7.17 10.09 3.50
N ASN A 58 -5.95 10.63 3.47
CA ASN A 58 -4.86 10.25 4.37
C ASN A 58 -5.23 10.53 5.84
N THR A 59 -5.88 11.67 6.11
CA THR A 59 -6.37 12.00 7.45
C THR A 59 -7.43 11.00 7.93
N LEU A 60 -8.33 10.54 7.05
CA LEU A 60 -9.30 9.49 7.37
C LEU A 60 -8.59 8.20 7.82
N TRP A 61 -7.57 7.76 7.07
CA TRP A 61 -6.79 6.58 7.43
C TRP A 61 -6.03 6.73 8.76
N LEU A 62 -5.50 7.92 9.07
CA LEU A 62 -4.94 8.19 10.39
C LEU A 62 -5.98 8.00 11.50
N ARG A 63 -7.21 8.50 11.30
CA ARG A 63 -8.29 8.32 12.28
C ARG A 63 -8.64 6.85 12.44
N ILE A 64 -8.80 6.10 11.35
CA ILE A 64 -9.13 4.67 11.40
C ILE A 64 -8.06 3.88 12.16
N THR A 65 -6.79 4.07 11.80
CA THR A 65 -5.69 3.35 12.44
C THR A 65 -5.56 3.70 13.92
N GLU A 66 -5.77 4.95 14.32
CA GLU A 66 -5.75 5.38 15.72
C GLU A 66 -6.91 4.78 16.54
N LEU A 67 -8.10 4.66 15.97
CA LEU A 67 -9.25 4.02 16.64
C LEU A 67 -9.00 2.55 17.01
N ILE A 68 -8.21 1.85 16.20
CA ILE A 68 -7.82 0.45 16.43
C ILE A 68 -6.66 0.41 17.44
N ARG A 69 -5.63 1.23 17.22
CA ARG A 69 -4.43 1.28 18.08
C ARG A 69 -4.74 1.64 19.53
N ARG A 70 -5.65 2.58 19.79
CA ARG A 70 -6.09 2.93 21.16
C ARG A 70 -6.73 1.77 21.92
N SER A 71 -7.17 0.72 21.21
CA SER A 71 -7.72 -0.51 21.79
C SER A 71 -6.64 -1.56 22.07
N GLY A 72 -5.35 -1.21 21.89
CA GLY A 72 -4.21 -2.09 22.13
C GLY A 72 -3.90 -3.06 20.98
N ILE A 73 -4.55 -2.91 19.83
CA ILE A 73 -4.41 -3.82 18.69
C ILE A 73 -3.39 -3.23 17.69
N PRO A 74 -2.32 -3.98 17.32
CA PRO A 74 -1.36 -3.50 16.34
C PRO A 74 -1.97 -3.46 14.93
N VAL A 75 -1.50 -2.53 14.11
CA VAL A 75 -2.03 -2.27 12.76
C VAL A 75 -0.92 -2.29 11.72
N LEU A 76 -1.21 -2.93 10.59
CA LEU A 76 -0.42 -2.89 9.36
C LEU A 76 -1.28 -2.31 8.23
N LEU A 77 -1.05 -1.04 7.88
CA LEU A 77 -1.68 -0.40 6.74
C LEU A 77 -0.77 -0.48 5.51
N LEU A 78 -1.32 -0.93 4.38
CA LEU A 78 -0.72 -0.94 3.06
C LEU A 78 -1.28 0.25 2.24
N GLY A 79 -0.44 0.94 1.49
CA GLY A 79 -0.90 2.03 0.62
C GLY A 79 0.21 2.70 -0.19
N PRO A 80 -0.13 3.57 -1.15
CA PRO A 80 0.84 4.35 -1.93
C PRO A 80 1.32 5.59 -1.13
N LEU A 81 1.60 5.41 0.15
CA LEU A 81 1.90 6.51 1.07
C LEU A 81 3.41 6.72 1.23
N THR A 82 3.78 7.95 1.54
CA THR A 82 5.11 8.32 2.01
C THR A 82 5.13 8.67 3.49
N PRO A 83 6.29 8.58 4.16
CA PRO A 83 6.44 9.01 5.55
C PRO A 83 6.03 10.47 5.81
N SER A 84 6.12 11.37 4.83
CA SER A 84 5.70 12.76 5.02
C SER A 84 4.17 12.93 5.03
N GLN A 85 3.44 12.01 4.38
CA GLN A 85 1.99 12.02 4.36
C GLN A 85 1.40 11.45 5.65
N LEU A 86 1.96 10.36 6.18
CA LEU A 86 1.58 9.78 7.49
C LEU A 86 2.82 9.60 8.40
N PRO A 87 3.23 10.59 9.20
CA PRO A 87 4.51 10.55 9.91
C PRO A 87 4.61 9.48 11.03
N GLU A 88 3.55 8.73 11.31
CA GLU A 88 3.50 7.78 12.42
C GLU A 88 3.92 6.36 12.03
N GLY A 89 4.72 5.73 12.90
CA GLY A 89 5.03 4.31 12.84
C GLY A 89 6.28 3.94 12.05
N ARG A 90 6.50 2.63 11.90
CA ARG A 90 7.60 2.07 11.11
C ARG A 90 7.18 1.88 9.66
N TRP A 91 8.14 2.01 8.75
CA TRP A 91 7.91 1.94 7.31
C TRP A 91 8.70 0.81 6.67
N LEU A 92 8.03 0.10 5.77
CA LEU A 92 8.58 -0.92 4.91
C LEU A 92 8.12 -0.64 3.48
N HIS A 93 8.97 -0.81 2.49
CA HIS A 93 8.62 -0.71 1.09
C HIS A 93 8.31 -2.11 0.55
N LEU A 94 7.17 -2.27 -0.11
CA LEU A 94 6.90 -3.40 -0.99
C LEU A 94 7.13 -2.92 -2.42
N ASP A 95 8.15 -3.47 -3.07
CA ASP A 95 8.57 -3.04 -4.41
C ASP A 95 8.63 -4.20 -5.39
N CYS A 96 8.67 -3.88 -6.68
CA CYS A 96 9.02 -4.83 -7.73
C CYS A 96 9.83 -4.13 -8.84
N PRO A 97 10.57 -4.88 -9.66
CA PRO A 97 11.22 -4.34 -10.85
C PRO A 97 10.23 -3.62 -11.78
N ASP A 98 10.71 -2.57 -12.46
CA ASP A 98 9.83 -1.72 -13.28
C ASP A 98 9.23 -2.44 -14.50
N ASP A 99 9.89 -3.47 -15.02
CA ASP A 99 9.35 -4.34 -16.07
C ASP A 99 8.20 -5.21 -15.56
N VAL A 100 8.31 -5.71 -14.32
CA VAL A 100 7.23 -6.44 -13.63
C VAL A 100 6.04 -5.51 -13.38
N ARG A 101 6.29 -4.29 -12.89
CA ARG A 101 5.27 -3.25 -12.69
C ARG A 101 4.54 -2.91 -13.98
N ARG A 102 5.29 -2.59 -15.04
CA ARG A 102 4.73 -2.31 -16.37
C ARG A 102 3.83 -3.44 -16.83
N ARG A 103 4.33 -4.69 -16.82
CA ARG A 103 3.54 -5.87 -17.22
C ARG A 103 2.23 -6.00 -16.43
N ARG A 104 2.28 -5.83 -15.10
CA ARG A 104 1.09 -5.93 -14.23
C ARG A 104 0.07 -4.82 -14.51
N LEU A 105 0.52 -3.59 -14.69
CA LEU A 105 -0.36 -2.44 -14.92
C LEU A 105 -0.95 -2.45 -16.35
N THR A 106 -0.16 -2.82 -17.37
CA THR A 106 -0.67 -3.05 -18.72
C THR A 106 -1.75 -4.13 -18.74
N ALA A 107 -1.56 -5.22 -17.99
CA ALA A 107 -2.57 -6.29 -17.87
C ALA A 107 -3.87 -5.82 -17.19
N ARG A 108 -3.83 -4.72 -16.43
CA ARG A 108 -5.00 -4.07 -15.82
C ARG A 108 -5.64 -3.02 -16.74
N GLY A 109 -5.11 -2.82 -17.95
CA GLY A 109 -5.62 -1.85 -18.91
C GLY A 109 -5.20 -0.41 -18.65
N TRP A 110 -4.18 -0.17 -17.81
CA TRP A 110 -3.66 1.17 -17.57
C TRP A 110 -2.98 1.72 -18.83
N SER A 111 -3.10 3.02 -19.04
CA SER A 111 -2.43 3.76 -20.11
C SER A 111 -0.93 3.89 -19.84
N GLU A 112 -0.15 4.16 -20.88
CA GLU A 112 1.29 4.40 -20.76
C GLU A 112 1.63 5.56 -19.83
N THR A 113 0.78 6.60 -19.77
CA THR A 113 0.95 7.73 -18.86
C THR A 113 0.78 7.32 -17.41
N GLU A 114 -0.31 6.60 -17.07
CA GLU A 114 -0.54 6.10 -15.71
C GLU A 114 0.56 5.13 -15.26
N ILE A 115 1.09 4.32 -16.19
CA ILE A 115 2.22 3.42 -15.92
C ILE A 115 3.49 4.22 -15.65
N ALA A 116 3.77 5.27 -16.42
CA ALA A 116 4.93 6.13 -16.21
C ALA A 116 4.87 6.82 -14.84
N ASP A 117 3.69 7.32 -14.45
CA ASP A 117 3.46 7.92 -13.13
C ASP A 117 3.70 6.90 -12.01
N ALA A 118 3.16 5.68 -12.12
CA ALA A 118 3.40 4.63 -11.13
C ALA A 118 4.88 4.20 -11.02
N ILE A 119 5.64 4.26 -12.13
CA ILE A 119 7.09 4.02 -12.11
C ILE A 119 7.81 5.18 -11.42
N HIS A 120 7.37 6.43 -11.64
CA HIS A 120 7.90 7.59 -10.96
C HIS A 120 7.67 7.49 -9.44
N ASP A 121 6.44 7.18 -9.01
CA ASP A 121 6.10 6.96 -7.61
C ASP A 121 6.97 5.86 -6.97
N ALA A 122 7.22 4.77 -7.70
CA ALA A 122 8.09 3.69 -7.23
C ALA A 122 9.53 4.17 -7.03
N ALA A 123 10.07 4.96 -7.95
CA ALA A 123 11.40 5.55 -7.82
C ALA A 123 11.49 6.47 -6.59
N GLU A 124 10.46 7.28 -6.32
CA GLU A 124 10.40 8.11 -5.12
C GLU A 124 10.35 7.27 -3.84
N LEU A 125 9.50 6.23 -3.80
CA LEU A 125 9.39 5.34 -2.64
C LEU A 125 10.69 4.59 -2.32
N ARG A 126 11.47 4.19 -3.33
CA ARG A 126 12.80 3.60 -3.13
C ARG A 126 13.75 4.53 -2.35
N MET A 127 13.63 5.84 -2.54
CA MET A 127 14.44 6.83 -1.83
C MET A 127 13.90 7.13 -0.43
N LEU A 128 12.57 7.19 -0.28
CA LEU A 128 11.91 7.62 0.95
C LEU A 128 11.76 6.48 1.99
N VAL A 129 11.71 5.23 1.54
CA VAL A 129 11.51 4.05 2.41
C VAL A 129 12.54 2.96 2.06
N PRO A 130 13.77 3.04 2.60
CA PRO A 130 14.85 2.13 2.21
C PRO A 130 14.67 0.64 2.56
N PRO A 131 14.13 0.25 3.73
CA PRO A 131 13.84 -1.16 4.00
C PRO A 131 12.81 -1.66 3.00
N SER A 132 13.13 -2.70 2.24
CA SER A 132 12.29 -3.18 1.14
C SER A 132 12.13 -4.70 1.14
N VAL A 133 10.92 -5.14 0.80
CA VAL A 133 10.55 -6.53 0.49
C VAL A 133 10.23 -6.61 -1.00
N GLN A 134 10.72 -7.68 -1.63
CA GLN A 134 10.47 -7.92 -3.05
C GLN A 134 9.08 -8.52 -3.26
N GLY A 135 8.29 -7.90 -4.13
CA GLY A 135 6.93 -8.26 -4.50
C GLY A 135 6.83 -8.92 -5.87
N ASP A 136 7.94 -9.37 -6.46
CA ASP A 136 8.01 -10.07 -7.75
C ASP A 136 8.14 -11.60 -7.62
N GLY A 137 8.38 -12.11 -6.41
CA GLY A 137 8.24 -13.53 -6.04
C GLY A 137 6.79 -13.95 -5.79
N THR A 138 6.57 -14.95 -4.94
CA THR A 138 5.22 -15.35 -4.54
C THR A 138 4.64 -14.38 -3.51
N PRO A 139 3.31 -14.16 -3.49
CA PRO A 139 2.68 -13.34 -2.45
C PRO A 139 2.91 -13.88 -1.04
N GLU A 140 3.01 -15.20 -0.88
CA GLU A 140 3.29 -15.84 0.40
C GLU A 140 4.69 -15.51 0.93
N GLU A 141 5.72 -15.51 0.06
CA GLU A 141 7.08 -15.11 0.44
C GLU A 141 7.12 -13.66 0.93
N ALA A 142 6.54 -12.73 0.17
CA ALA A 142 6.46 -11.33 0.56
C ALA A 142 5.70 -11.15 1.89
N ALA A 143 4.59 -11.87 2.09
CA ALA A 143 3.84 -11.82 3.35
C ALA A 143 4.68 -12.29 4.55
N ARG A 144 5.46 -13.37 4.39
CA ARG A 144 6.35 -13.86 5.44
C ARG A 144 7.45 -12.86 5.79
N GLU A 145 8.07 -12.23 4.80
CA GLU A 145 9.09 -11.20 5.03
C GLU A 145 8.52 -9.97 5.74
N ILE A 146 7.33 -9.50 5.32
CA ILE A 146 6.62 -8.41 5.98
C ILE A 146 6.31 -8.77 7.44
N LEU A 147 5.75 -9.96 7.70
CA LEU A 147 5.41 -10.39 9.06
C LEU A 147 6.65 -10.60 9.94
N TYR A 148 7.76 -11.05 9.36
CA TYR A 148 9.03 -11.13 10.05
C TYR A 148 9.50 -9.73 10.47
N TRP A 149 9.46 -8.75 9.56
CA TRP A 149 9.79 -7.36 9.87
C TRP A 149 8.86 -6.74 10.92
N VAL A 150 7.57 -7.08 10.92
CA VAL A 150 6.63 -6.61 11.97
C VAL A 150 7.04 -7.09 13.36
N LYS A 151 7.62 -8.29 13.47
CA LYS A 151 8.02 -8.91 14.75
C LYS A 151 9.43 -8.51 15.21
N ALA A 152 10.30 -8.11 14.29
CA ALA A 152 11.63 -7.58 14.57
C ALA A 152 11.54 -6.21 15.26
#